data_AF-A0A9P8UAY7-F1
#
_entry.id   AF-A0A9P8UAY7-F1
#
_cell.length_a   1.000
_cell.length_b   1.000
_cell.length_c   1.000
_cell.angle_alpha   90.00
_cell.angle_beta   90.00
_cell.angle_gamma   90.00
#
_symmetry.space_group_name_H-M   'P 1'
#
loop_
_entity.id
_entity.type
_entity.pdbx_description
1 polymer ?
#
loop_
_entity_poly.entity_id
_entity_poly.type
_entity_poly.pdbx_seq_one_letter_code
_entity_poly.pdbx_strand_id
1 'polypeptide(L)'
;MILVNPEANLPILQMSVLKSEDAKQHLRIGRALRALRNKNVAIVGSGFASFHNLNTMIPLRSASSDRRSEIREMSSEWSDALWKSLSVPKTEQKCEALEKWRHLPFAGTMHPPSRGDHMMQLFVTAGAAFDEEPVKYYKDEYLAVNILTYYWGDQGSS
;
A
#
# COMPACT_ATOMS: atom_id res chain seq x y z
N MET A 1 -8.80 10.00 10.50
CA MET A 1 -9.04 11.40 10.07
C MET A 1 -8.75 12.42 11.16
N ILE A 2 -9.06 12.18 12.43
CA ILE A 2 -8.70 13.10 13.54
C ILE A 2 -7.21 13.47 13.54
N LEU A 3 -6.31 12.56 13.18
CA LEU A 3 -4.87 12.84 13.08
C LEU A 3 -4.48 13.76 11.90
N VAL A 4 -5.24 13.74 10.80
CA VAL A 4 -4.90 14.47 9.55
C VAL A 4 -5.70 15.77 9.43
N ASN A 5 -6.93 15.78 9.95
CA ASN A 5 -7.81 16.94 10.03
C ASN A 5 -8.60 16.92 11.36
N PRO A 6 -7.99 17.38 12.47
CA PRO A 6 -8.63 17.38 13.79
C PRO A 6 -9.95 18.17 13.82
N GLU A 7 -10.01 19.29 13.09
CA GLU A 7 -11.17 20.20 13.01
C GLU A 7 -12.35 19.61 12.21
N ALA A 8 -12.16 18.47 11.53
CA ALA A 8 -13.19 17.76 10.75
C ALA A 8 -13.93 18.63 9.70
N ASN A 9 -13.27 19.67 9.20
CA ASN A 9 -13.83 20.64 8.25
C ASN A 9 -13.64 20.29 6.76
N LEU A 10 -13.01 19.15 6.46
CA LEU A 10 -12.83 18.65 5.09
C LEU A 10 -13.93 17.64 4.76
N PRO A 11 -14.68 17.79 3.66
CA PRO A 11 -15.63 16.80 3.21
C PRO A 11 -14.95 15.46 2.93
N ILE A 12 -15.51 14.37 3.47
CA ILE A 12 -14.99 13.01 3.27
C ILE A 12 -16.08 12.16 2.63
N LEU A 13 -15.73 11.49 1.54
CA LEU A 13 -16.52 10.42 0.96
C LEU A 13 -15.85 9.09 1.27
N GLN A 14 -16.57 8.18 1.92
CA GLN A 14 -16.08 6.82 2.17
C GLN A 14 -16.48 5.89 1.03
N MET A 15 -15.53 5.09 0.57
CA MET A 15 -15.75 4.07 -0.45
C MET A 15 -15.16 2.75 0.05
N SER A 16 -15.89 1.66 -0.13
CA SER A 16 -15.40 0.31 0.17
C SER A 16 -14.53 -0.22 -0.96
N VAL A 17 -13.54 -1.05 -0.63
CA VAL A 17 -12.84 -1.89 -1.62
C VAL A 17 -13.64 -3.15 -1.92
N LEU A 18 -13.28 -3.85 -2.99
CA LEU A 18 -13.92 -5.11 -3.34
C LEU A 18 -13.43 -6.21 -2.39
N LYS A 19 -14.29 -7.20 -2.14
CA LYS A 19 -13.93 -8.38 -1.34
C LYS A 19 -12.86 -9.26 -2.03
N SER A 20 -12.79 -9.21 -3.35
CA SER A 20 -11.80 -9.95 -4.14
C SER A 20 -10.40 -9.36 -3.98
N GLU A 21 -9.37 -10.19 -4.09
CA GLU A 21 -7.96 -9.73 -4.16
C GLU A 21 -7.49 -9.46 -5.60
N ASP A 22 -8.45 -9.21 -6.51
CA ASP A 22 -8.16 -8.93 -7.91
C ASP A 22 -7.52 -7.54 -8.03
N ALA A 23 -6.20 -7.52 -8.20
CA ALA A 23 -5.43 -6.30 -8.39
C ALA A 23 -5.89 -5.51 -9.61
N LYS A 24 -6.30 -6.17 -10.71
CA LYS A 24 -6.77 -5.51 -11.94
C LYS A 24 -7.99 -4.65 -11.65
N GLN A 25 -8.94 -5.18 -10.87
CA GLN A 25 -10.15 -4.45 -10.52
C GLN A 25 -9.84 -3.21 -9.68
N HIS A 26 -8.97 -3.32 -8.67
CA HIS A 26 -8.60 -2.20 -7.81
C HIS A 26 -7.79 -1.12 -8.55
N LEU A 27 -6.86 -1.51 -9.41
CA LEU A 27 -6.12 -0.59 -10.27
C LEU A 27 -7.07 0.16 -11.21
N ARG A 28 -8.08 -0.52 -11.77
CA ARG A 28 -9.13 0.12 -12.60
C ARG A 28 -9.97 1.13 -11.83
N ILE A 29 -10.33 0.84 -10.57
CA ILE A 29 -11.00 1.80 -9.69
C ILE A 29 -10.12 3.04 -9.50
N GLY A 30 -8.84 2.86 -9.17
CA GLY A 30 -7.88 3.95 -9.06
C GLY A 30 -7.79 4.83 -10.32
N ARG A 31 -7.68 4.18 -11.49
CA ARG A 31 -7.66 4.89 -12.79
C ARG A 31 -8.92 5.71 -13.02
N ALA A 32 -10.09 5.20 -12.65
CA ALA A 32 -11.36 5.93 -12.78
C ALA A 32 -11.42 7.15 -11.82
N LEU A 33 -10.84 7.04 -10.62
CA LEU A 33 -10.80 8.13 -9.65
C LEU A 33 -9.72 9.19 -9.97
N ARG A 34 -8.71 8.86 -10.77
CA ARG A 34 -7.57 9.72 -11.09
C ARG A 34 -7.95 11.15 -11.47
N ALA A 35 -9.00 11.32 -12.28
CA ALA A 35 -9.44 12.65 -12.74
C ALA A 35 -9.86 13.59 -11.59
N LEU A 36 -10.22 13.05 -10.42
CA LEU A 36 -10.55 13.84 -9.23
C LEU A 36 -9.31 14.53 -8.64
N ARG A 37 -8.10 13.98 -8.84
CA ARG A 37 -6.86 14.62 -8.38
C ARG A 37 -6.62 15.97 -9.04
N ASN A 38 -7.07 16.16 -10.28
CA ASN A 38 -7.06 17.44 -10.99
C ASN A 38 -8.08 18.45 -10.43
N LYS A 39 -8.97 18.02 -9.51
CA LYS A 39 -9.99 18.84 -8.86
C LYS A 39 -9.71 19.04 -7.37
N ASN A 40 -8.44 18.97 -6.97
CA ASN A 40 -8.00 19.12 -5.58
C ASN A 40 -8.64 18.10 -4.62
N VAL A 41 -8.89 16.88 -5.11
CA VAL A 41 -9.38 15.76 -4.29
C VAL A 41 -8.22 14.82 -3.97
N ALA A 42 -7.95 14.63 -2.69
CA ALA A 42 -7.01 13.61 -2.21
C ALA A 42 -7.67 12.22 -2.23
N ILE A 43 -6.94 11.22 -2.73
CA ILE A 43 -7.37 9.81 -2.69
C ILE A 43 -6.51 9.13 -1.62
N VAL A 44 -7.16 8.72 -0.53
CA VAL A 44 -6.48 8.13 0.63
C VAL A 44 -6.90 6.68 0.78
N GLY A 45 -5.94 5.77 0.62
CA GLY A 45 -6.10 4.35 0.94
C GLY A 45 -5.56 4.08 2.33
N SER A 46 -6.45 3.73 3.27
CA SER A 46 -6.04 3.31 4.62
C SER A 46 -6.01 1.78 4.67
N GLY A 47 -4.82 1.23 4.54
CA GLY A 47 -4.54 -0.20 4.53
C GLY A 47 -3.21 -0.50 5.21
N PHE A 48 -2.62 -1.64 4.89
CA PHE A 48 -1.37 -2.08 5.52
C PHE A 48 -0.50 -2.86 4.54
N ALA A 49 0.10 -2.16 3.56
CA ALA A 49 0.77 -2.79 2.42
C ALA A 49 2.00 -3.63 2.79
N SER A 50 2.75 -3.25 3.84
CA SER A 50 3.97 -3.94 4.23
C SER A 50 3.73 -5.31 4.85
N PHE A 51 2.85 -5.43 5.84
CA PHE A 51 2.68 -6.67 6.59
C PHE A 51 1.33 -6.76 7.31
N HIS A 52 0.38 -7.54 6.79
CA HIS A 52 -0.93 -7.74 7.41
C HIS A 52 -1.27 -9.22 7.56
N ASN A 53 -0.51 -9.90 8.43
CA ASN A 53 -0.78 -11.28 8.81
C ASN A 53 -0.89 -11.39 10.32
N LEU A 54 -2.12 -11.33 10.84
CA LEU A 54 -2.37 -11.37 12.29
C LEU A 54 -1.87 -12.65 12.95
N ASN A 55 -1.88 -13.78 12.24
CA ASN A 55 -1.37 -15.05 12.75
C ASN A 55 0.15 -15.00 13.01
N THR A 56 0.86 -14.12 12.32
CA THR A 56 2.29 -13.88 12.54
C THR A 56 2.52 -12.68 13.46
N MET A 57 1.80 -11.57 13.26
CA MET A 57 1.97 -10.33 14.01
C MET A 57 1.65 -10.46 15.50
N ILE A 58 0.60 -11.20 15.86
CA ILE A 58 0.18 -11.32 17.27
C ILE A 58 1.25 -12.07 18.08
N PRO A 59 1.73 -13.26 17.66
CA PRO A 59 2.79 -13.97 18.39
C PRO A 59 4.14 -13.25 18.41
N LEU A 60 4.44 -12.39 17.43
CA LEU A 60 5.72 -11.64 17.38
C LEU A 60 5.97 -10.75 18.61
N ARG A 61 4.90 -10.33 19.30
CA ARG A 61 5.00 -9.53 20.54
C ARG A 61 5.77 -10.24 21.65
N SER A 62 5.68 -11.57 21.71
CA SER A 62 6.34 -12.41 22.71
C SER A 62 7.40 -13.35 22.10
N ALA A 63 7.72 -13.18 20.81
CA ALA A 63 8.68 -14.03 20.12
C ALA A 63 10.12 -13.77 20.55
N SER A 64 10.99 -14.75 20.32
CA SER A 64 12.43 -14.61 20.49
C SER A 64 13.00 -13.52 19.56
N SER A 65 14.22 -13.05 19.88
CA SER A 65 14.93 -12.10 19.03
C SER A 65 15.15 -12.65 17.61
N ASP A 66 15.55 -13.92 17.51
CA ASP A 66 15.82 -14.59 16.23
C ASP A 66 14.58 -14.64 15.35
N ARG A 67 13.42 -14.99 15.93
CA ARG A 67 12.15 -15.02 15.19
C ARG A 67 11.71 -13.63 14.72
N ARG A 68 11.97 -12.59 15.52
CA ARG A 68 11.72 -11.20 15.09
C ARG A 68 12.64 -10.78 13.96
N SER A 69 13.92 -11.19 14.00
CA SER A 69 14.88 -10.93 12.92
C SER A 69 14.45 -11.58 11.62
N GLU A 70 14.06 -12.86 11.66
CA GLU A 70 13.58 -13.63 10.51
C GLU A 70 12.41 -12.91 9.81
N ILE A 71 11.38 -12.49 10.58
CA ILE A 71 10.23 -11.79 9.99
C ILE A 71 10.62 -10.40 9.48
N ARG A 72 11.55 -9.69 10.14
CA ARG A 72 12.05 -8.39 9.69
C ARG A 72 12.73 -8.51 8.32
N GLU A 73 13.55 -9.54 8.12
CA GLU A 73 14.22 -9.83 6.84
C GLU A 73 13.20 -10.12 5.74
N MET A 74 12.25 -11.02 5.99
CA MET A 74 11.18 -11.32 5.02
C MET A 74 10.37 -10.06 4.66
N SER A 75 10.03 -9.25 5.67
CA SER A 75 9.27 -8.00 5.47
C SER A 75 10.06 -6.97 4.67
N SER A 76 11.39 -6.94 4.81
CA SER A 76 12.26 -6.07 4.02
C SER A 76 12.28 -6.50 2.56
N GLU A 77 12.46 -7.79 2.28
CA GLU A 77 12.50 -8.31 0.91
C GLU A 77 11.17 -8.10 0.18
N TRP A 78 10.04 -8.34 0.86
CA TRP A 78 8.72 -8.00 0.34
C TRP A 78 8.61 -6.50 0.02
N SER A 79 8.99 -5.64 0.96
CA SER A 79 8.87 -4.18 0.81
C SER A 79 9.71 -3.65 -0.34
N ASP A 80 10.91 -4.18 -0.52
CA ASP A 80 11.81 -3.83 -1.62
C ASP A 80 11.25 -4.28 -2.98
N ALA A 81 10.69 -5.50 -3.05
CA ALA A 81 10.08 -6.02 -4.27
C ALA A 81 8.79 -5.25 -4.65
N LEU A 82 7.99 -4.89 -3.65
CA LEU A 82 6.81 -4.06 -3.83
C LEU A 82 7.20 -2.65 -4.28
N TRP A 83 8.20 -2.03 -3.64
CA TRP A 83 8.72 -0.73 -4.04
C TRP A 83 9.17 -0.70 -5.50
N LYS A 84 9.93 -1.72 -5.94
CA LYS A 84 10.33 -1.85 -7.36
C LYS A 84 9.13 -1.87 -8.31
N SER A 85 8.07 -2.58 -7.95
CA SER A 85 6.82 -2.63 -8.73
C SER A 85 6.11 -1.27 -8.77
N LEU A 86 6.06 -0.56 -7.65
CA LEU A 86 5.44 0.78 -7.55
C LEU A 86 6.25 1.87 -8.26
N SER A 87 7.57 1.68 -8.39
CA SER A 87 8.52 2.64 -8.97
C SER A 87 8.57 2.63 -10.49
N VAL A 88 7.81 1.74 -11.14
CA VAL A 88 7.70 1.72 -12.60
C VAL A 88 7.06 3.03 -13.09
N PRO A 89 7.71 3.82 -13.97
CA PRO A 89 7.23 5.18 -14.29
C PRO A 89 5.90 5.21 -15.05
N LYS A 90 5.70 4.28 -15.99
CA LYS A 90 4.48 4.19 -16.79
C LYS A 90 3.37 3.46 -16.03
N THR A 91 2.19 4.08 -15.94
CA THR A 91 1.01 3.50 -15.26
C THR A 91 0.73 2.08 -15.72
N GLU A 92 0.74 1.83 -17.02
CA GLU A 92 0.35 0.54 -17.57
C GLU A 92 1.31 -0.57 -17.11
N GLN A 93 2.61 -0.36 -17.28
CA GLN A 93 3.66 -1.28 -16.83
C GLN A 93 3.67 -1.45 -15.30
N LYS A 94 3.44 -0.37 -14.55
CA LYS A 94 3.26 -0.40 -13.08
C LYS A 94 2.08 -1.31 -12.70
N CYS A 95 0.96 -1.17 -13.40
CA CYS A 95 -0.21 -2.01 -13.17
C CYS A 95 0.10 -3.49 -13.47
N GLU A 96 0.74 -3.79 -14.60
CA GLU A 96 1.16 -5.16 -14.93
C GLU A 96 2.12 -5.76 -13.88
N ALA A 97 3.00 -4.96 -13.30
CA ALA A 97 3.87 -5.39 -12.20
C ALA A 97 3.07 -5.68 -10.92
N LEU A 98 2.15 -4.78 -10.55
CA LEU A 98 1.31 -4.93 -9.35
C LEU A 98 0.27 -6.05 -9.48
N GLU A 99 -0.18 -6.37 -10.69
CA GLU A 99 -1.03 -7.54 -10.94
C GLU A 99 -0.34 -8.86 -10.54
N LYS A 100 0.99 -8.88 -10.57
CA LYS A 100 1.81 -10.04 -10.20
C LYS A 100 2.19 -10.05 -8.72
N TRP A 101 1.59 -9.19 -7.88
CA TRP A 101 1.99 -9.04 -6.47
C TRP A 101 2.04 -10.34 -5.67
N ARG A 102 1.17 -11.33 -5.99
CA ARG A 102 1.17 -12.65 -5.36
C ARG A 102 2.41 -13.50 -5.66
N HIS A 103 3.20 -13.12 -6.67
CA HIS A 103 4.49 -13.75 -7.01
C HIS A 103 5.68 -13.03 -6.39
N LEU A 104 5.47 -11.91 -5.68
CA LEU A 104 6.55 -11.25 -4.96
C LEU A 104 7.02 -12.11 -3.77
N PRO A 105 8.29 -11.98 -3.35
CA PRO A 105 8.81 -12.71 -2.21
C PRO A 105 7.91 -12.60 -0.99
N PHE A 106 7.63 -13.74 -0.34
CA PHE A 106 6.85 -13.82 0.89
C PHE A 106 5.43 -13.23 0.83
N ALA A 107 4.82 -13.07 -0.36
CA ALA A 107 3.47 -12.50 -0.49
C ALA A 107 2.43 -13.16 0.43
N GLY A 108 2.44 -14.50 0.53
CA GLY A 108 1.54 -15.25 1.42
C GLY A 108 1.86 -15.10 2.91
N THR A 109 3.13 -14.87 3.27
CA THR A 109 3.56 -14.58 4.64
C THR A 109 3.11 -13.18 5.06
N MET A 110 3.27 -12.19 4.17
CA MET A 110 2.91 -10.80 4.47
C MET A 110 1.41 -10.58 4.45
N HIS A 111 0.72 -11.23 3.51
CA HIS A 111 -0.71 -11.14 3.31
C HIS A 111 -1.25 -12.55 3.04
N PRO A 112 -1.92 -13.21 3.98
CA PRO A 112 -2.45 -14.55 3.73
C PRO A 112 -3.42 -14.57 2.53
N PRO A 113 -3.52 -15.68 1.77
CA PRO A 113 -4.52 -15.81 0.72
C PRO A 113 -5.94 -15.57 1.25
N SER A 114 -6.77 -14.86 0.49
CA SER A 114 -8.14 -14.45 0.87
C SER A 114 -8.23 -13.49 2.07
N ARG A 115 -7.12 -12.82 2.44
CA ARG A 115 -7.01 -11.84 3.55
C ARG A 115 -6.06 -10.67 3.21
N GLY A 116 -5.87 -10.41 1.93
CA GLY A 116 -5.06 -9.33 1.37
C GLY A 116 -5.87 -8.07 1.03
N ASP A 117 -7.10 -7.93 1.55
CA ASP A 117 -7.93 -6.75 1.37
C ASP A 117 -7.24 -5.47 1.89
N HIS A 118 -6.44 -5.59 2.95
CA HIS A 118 -5.61 -4.51 3.47
C HIS A 118 -4.48 -4.07 2.51
N MET A 119 -4.16 -4.88 1.51
CA MET A 119 -3.25 -4.52 0.41
C MET A 119 -3.99 -3.80 -0.73
N MET A 120 -5.25 -4.14 -0.98
CA MET A 120 -5.99 -3.67 -2.16
C MET A 120 -6.18 -2.14 -2.20
N GLN A 121 -6.23 -1.50 -1.03
CA GLN A 121 -6.27 -0.03 -0.91
C GLN A 121 -5.06 0.64 -1.59
N LEU A 122 -3.87 0.05 -1.50
CA LEU A 122 -2.67 0.55 -2.18
C LEU A 122 -2.81 0.46 -3.71
N PHE A 123 -3.50 -0.55 -4.23
CA PHE A 123 -3.71 -0.67 -5.67
C PHE A 123 -4.70 0.36 -6.21
N VAL A 124 -5.70 0.75 -5.40
CA VAL A 124 -6.57 1.88 -5.74
C VAL A 124 -5.75 3.18 -5.81
N THR A 125 -4.90 3.47 -4.81
CA THR A 125 -4.09 4.71 -4.81
C THR A 125 -3.02 4.69 -5.91
N ALA A 126 -2.33 3.56 -6.13
CA ALA A 126 -1.37 3.40 -7.21
C ALA A 126 -2.01 3.53 -8.60
N GLY A 127 -3.23 3.01 -8.78
CA GLY A 127 -4.01 3.18 -10.00
C GLY A 127 -4.38 4.65 -10.26
N ALA A 128 -4.48 5.46 -9.22
CA ALA A 128 -4.76 6.90 -9.34
C ALA A 128 -3.51 7.77 -9.55
N ALA A 129 -2.30 7.22 -9.44
CA ALA A 129 -1.05 7.93 -9.74
C ALA A 129 -0.99 8.36 -11.22
N PHE A 130 -0.35 9.49 -11.54
CA PHE A 130 -0.08 9.86 -12.92
C PHE A 130 1.16 9.15 -13.47
N ASP A 131 1.33 9.18 -14.78
CA ASP A 131 2.58 8.75 -15.41
C ASP A 131 3.74 9.65 -14.99
N GLU A 132 4.93 9.08 -14.86
CA GLU A 132 6.16 9.77 -14.45
C GLU A 132 6.11 10.39 -13.04
N GLU A 133 5.00 10.23 -12.31
CA GLU A 133 4.90 10.65 -10.92
C GLU A 133 5.64 9.65 -10.03
N PRO A 134 6.76 10.06 -9.40
CA PRO A 134 7.52 9.14 -8.58
C PRO A 134 6.70 8.75 -7.35
N VAL A 135 6.69 7.45 -7.06
CA VAL A 135 6.26 6.99 -5.74
C VAL A 135 7.30 7.44 -4.72
N LYS A 136 6.85 7.84 -3.54
CA LYS A 136 7.68 8.07 -2.35
C LYS A 136 7.07 7.30 -1.18
N TYR A 137 7.79 7.19 -0.07
CA TYR A 137 7.25 6.57 1.13
C TYR A 137 7.73 7.25 2.41
N TYR A 138 6.90 7.16 3.45
CA TYR A 138 7.33 7.28 4.84
C TYR A 138 7.56 5.89 5.42
N LYS A 139 8.51 5.78 6.34
CA LYS A 139 8.86 4.53 7.01
C LYS A 139 8.69 4.71 8.51
N ASP A 140 7.88 3.86 9.09
CA ASP A 140 7.72 3.70 10.53
C ASP A 140 8.21 2.31 10.96
N GLU A 141 8.43 2.11 12.26
CA GLU A 141 8.66 0.78 12.83
C GLU A 141 7.47 0.36 13.70
N TYR A 142 6.94 -0.84 13.45
CA TYR A 142 5.91 -1.46 14.28
C TYR A 142 6.27 -2.91 14.54
N LEU A 143 6.29 -3.34 15.81
CA LEU A 143 6.67 -4.72 16.18
C LEU A 143 7.99 -5.20 15.55
N ALA A 144 9.01 -4.32 15.53
CA ALA A 144 10.31 -4.62 14.93
C ALA A 144 10.26 -4.92 13.42
N VAL A 145 9.21 -4.51 12.70
CA VAL A 145 9.16 -4.52 11.23
C VAL A 145 8.94 -3.11 10.69
N ASN A 146 9.46 -2.85 9.48
CA ASN A 146 9.26 -1.56 8.81
C ASN A 146 7.85 -1.52 8.21
N ILE A 147 7.10 -0.46 8.48
CA ILE A 147 5.81 -0.18 7.86
C ILE A 147 5.99 0.98 6.90
N LEU A 148 5.64 0.77 5.64
CA LEU A 148 5.80 1.75 4.58
C LEU A 148 4.44 2.33 4.19
N THR A 149 4.35 3.66 4.27
CA THR A 149 3.21 4.43 3.76
C THR A 149 3.63 5.08 2.45
N TYR A 150 3.02 4.66 1.33
CA TYR A 150 3.34 5.17 0.00
C TYR A 150 2.50 6.38 -0.37
N TYR A 151 3.08 7.30 -1.13
CA TYR A 151 2.37 8.45 -1.69
C TYR A 151 2.85 8.82 -3.09
N TRP A 152 1.93 9.44 -3.83
CA TRP A 152 2.15 10.04 -5.13
C TRP A 152 1.65 11.47 -5.06
N GLY A 153 2.53 12.40 -5.38
CA GLY A 153 2.29 13.83 -5.28
C GLY A 153 3.48 14.51 -4.66
N ASP A 154 3.50 15.83 -4.79
CA ASP A 154 4.56 16.73 -4.34
C ASP A 154 5.83 16.72 -5.22
N GLN A 155 5.80 17.55 -6.26
CA GLN A 155 6.84 18.57 -6.42
C GLN A 155 6.32 19.76 -5.63
N GLY A 156 7.10 20.27 -4.68
CA GLY A 156 6.74 21.47 -3.95
C GLY A 156 6.27 22.54 -4.92
N SER A 157 5.16 23.19 -4.60
CA SER A 157 4.82 24.46 -5.22
C SER A 157 6.05 25.36 -5.17
N SER A 158 6.57 25.69 -6.36
CA SER A 158 7.45 26.83 -6.65
C SER A 158 6.99 28.09 -5.94
#